data_AF-A0A1I8HTX6-F1
#
_entry.id   AF-A0A1I8HTX6-F1
#
_cell.length_a   1.000
_cell.length_b   1.000
_cell.length_c   1.000
_cell.angle_alpha   90.00
_cell.angle_beta   90.00
_cell.angle_gamma   90.00
#
_symmetry.space_group_name_H-M   'P 1'
#
loop_
_entity.id
_entity.type
_entity.pdbx_description
1 polymer ?
#
loop_
_entity_poly.entity_id
_entity_poly.type
_entity_poly.pdbx_seq_one_letter_code
_entity_poly.pdbx_strand_id
1 'polypeptide(L)'
;VRLVMDCAHYRHFAEIPSPLWKLAFVLMATACCLLLLLTFFLAFTGFRLFILRIRSVVAICGVAQAFSSLFVLLSCLLYAAGWRANPDVAQVCGNNADAFNLGHCHLGWAYVLTCAGGFLCAVTVAFPVQIAKHFPEESPIAAAEAARLYRQRQQQQQQQQQQQQSYQYSQ
;
A
#
# COMPACT_ATOMS: atom_id res chain seq x y z
N VAL A 1 -25.39 35.74 11.31
CA VAL A 1 -24.43 35.61 10.20
C VAL A 1 -25.16 34.91 9.05
N ARG A 2 -25.28 35.55 7.88
CA ARG A 2 -25.96 34.96 6.72
C ARG A 2 -24.98 33.96 6.10
N LEU A 3 -25.26 32.66 6.21
CA LEU A 3 -24.49 31.62 5.53
C LEU A 3 -24.81 31.72 4.04
N VAL A 4 -23.91 32.33 3.28
CA VAL A 4 -23.99 32.30 1.83
C VAL A 4 -23.47 30.92 1.41
N MET A 5 -24.34 30.10 0.81
CA MET A 5 -24.00 28.80 0.22
C MET A 5 -23.26 29.00 -1.12
N ASP A 6 -22.23 29.84 -1.10
CA ASP A 6 -21.32 30.02 -2.22
C ASP A 6 -20.16 29.04 -2.08
N CYS A 7 -19.59 28.62 -3.20
CA CYS A 7 -18.39 27.80 -3.23
C CYS A 7 -17.23 28.57 -2.55
N ALA A 8 -16.91 28.22 -1.31
CA ALA A 8 -15.75 28.76 -0.61
C ALA A 8 -14.48 28.06 -1.13
N HIS A 9 -13.60 28.83 -1.76
CA HIS A 9 -12.29 28.37 -2.20
C HIS A 9 -11.23 28.80 -1.19
N TYR A 10 -10.58 27.84 -0.54
CA TYR A 10 -9.42 28.11 0.32
C TYR A 10 -8.22 28.48 -0.57
N ARG A 11 -7.74 29.72 -0.48
CA ARG A 11 -6.58 30.16 -1.28
C ARG A 11 -5.27 29.74 -0.64
N HIS A 12 -5.26 29.56 0.69
CA HIS A 12 -4.06 29.21 1.44
C HIS A 12 -4.31 28.06 2.41
N PHE A 13 -3.31 27.18 2.56
CA PHE A 13 -3.32 26.09 3.55
C PHE A 13 -3.52 26.58 5.00
N ALA A 14 -3.15 27.83 5.28
CA ALA A 14 -3.30 28.43 6.60
C ALA A 14 -4.78 28.65 6.97
N GLU A 15 -5.65 28.91 5.98
CA GLU A 15 -7.07 29.27 6.15
C GLU A 15 -7.96 28.09 6.53
N ILE A 16 -7.44 26.85 6.47
CA ILE A 16 -8.20 25.67 6.88
C ILE A 16 -8.38 25.71 8.41
N PRO A 17 -9.61 25.70 8.94
CA PRO A 17 -9.88 26.01 10.34
C PRO A 17 -9.42 24.91 11.31
N SER A 18 -9.23 23.67 10.84
CA SER A 18 -8.81 22.55 11.70
C SER A 18 -7.44 21.96 11.29
N PRO A 19 -6.54 21.72 12.26
CA PRO A 19 -5.26 21.05 11.99
C PRO A 19 -5.46 19.60 11.55
N LEU A 20 -6.53 18.93 12.00
CA LEU A 20 -6.87 17.58 11.56
C LEU A 20 -7.19 17.51 10.08
N TRP A 21 -7.92 18.49 9.52
CA TRP A 21 -8.21 18.52 8.09
C TRP A 21 -6.98 18.86 7.26
N LYS A 22 -6.06 19.69 7.78
CA LYS A 22 -4.75 19.92 7.15
C LYS A 22 -3.96 18.61 7.04
N LEU A 23 -3.89 17.83 8.12
CA LEU A 23 -3.23 16.53 8.12
C LEU A 23 -3.92 15.52 7.19
N ALA A 24 -5.26 15.45 7.23
CA ALA A 24 -6.03 14.59 6.35
C ALA A 24 -5.77 14.92 4.87
N PHE A 25 -5.71 16.20 4.51
CA PHE A 25 -5.38 16.64 3.16
C PHE A 25 -3.97 16.22 2.74
N VAL A 26 -2.96 16.46 3.58
CA VAL A 26 -1.57 16.07 3.28
C VAL A 26 -1.45 14.56 3.09
N LEU A 27 -2.05 13.76 4.00
CA LEU A 27 -2.07 12.31 3.88
C LEU A 27 -2.75 11.84 2.60
N MET A 28 -3.90 12.43 2.25
CA MET A 28 -4.59 12.12 0.99
C MET A 28 -3.74 12.46 -0.24
N ALA A 29 -3.12 13.64 -0.25
CA ALA A 29 -2.27 14.08 -1.35
C ALA A 29 -1.05 13.17 -1.53
N THR A 30 -0.40 12.78 -0.42
CA THR A 30 0.72 11.82 -0.46
C THR A 30 0.29 10.45 -0.97
N ALA A 31 -0.86 9.94 -0.51
CA ALA A 31 -1.41 8.68 -1.00
C ALA A 31 -1.70 8.72 -2.51
N CYS A 32 -2.35 9.78 -2.98
CA CYS A 32 -2.64 9.97 -4.40
C CYS A 32 -1.34 10.03 -5.23
N CYS A 33 -0.33 10.76 -4.76
CA CYS A 33 0.98 10.82 -5.42
C CYS A 33 1.64 9.43 -5.51
N LEU A 34 1.61 8.64 -4.44
CA LEU A 34 2.13 7.27 -4.43
C LEU A 34 1.38 6.35 -5.40
N LEU A 35 0.04 6.41 -5.45
CA LEU A 35 -0.76 5.61 -6.39
C LEU A 35 -0.52 6.01 -7.84
N LEU A 36 -0.44 7.31 -8.13
CA LEU A 36 -0.17 7.79 -9.48
C LEU A 36 1.23 7.38 -9.94
N LEU A 37 2.22 7.52 -9.08
CA LEU A 37 3.59 7.08 -9.34
C LEU A 37 3.63 5.56 -9.59
N LEU A 38 2.97 4.77 -8.73
CA LEU A 38 2.87 3.32 -8.89
C LEU A 38 2.18 2.95 -10.22
N THR A 39 1.06 3.59 -10.54
CA THR A 39 0.31 3.36 -11.77
C THR A 39 1.13 3.73 -13.00
N PHE A 40 1.88 4.84 -12.94
CA PHE A 40 2.80 5.25 -13.99
C PHE A 40 3.89 4.20 -14.21
N PHE A 41 4.57 3.75 -13.14
CA PHE A 41 5.57 2.70 -13.25
C PHE A 41 5.00 1.39 -13.81
N LEU A 42 3.81 0.97 -13.37
CA LEU A 42 3.12 -0.21 -13.89
C LEU A 42 2.73 -0.06 -15.37
N ALA A 43 2.27 1.12 -15.79
CA ALA A 43 1.92 1.38 -17.19
C ALA A 43 3.15 1.30 -18.11
N PHE A 44 4.28 1.88 -17.70
CA PHE A 44 5.54 1.79 -18.45
C PHE A 44 6.11 0.37 -18.45
N THR A 45 5.96 -0.35 -17.34
CA THR A 45 6.37 -1.76 -17.20
C THR A 45 5.46 -2.69 -18.00
N GLY A 46 4.19 -2.33 -18.20
CA GLY A 46 3.16 -3.13 -18.87
C GLY A 46 3.45 -3.49 -20.33
N PHE A 47 4.30 -2.72 -21.03
CA PHE A 47 4.84 -3.11 -22.34
C PHE A 47 5.72 -4.38 -22.30
N ARG A 48 6.15 -4.80 -21.12
CA ARG A 48 6.96 -5.99 -20.85
C ARG A 48 6.37 -6.75 -19.65
N LEU A 49 5.26 -7.46 -19.87
CA LEU A 49 4.58 -8.31 -18.86
C LEU A 49 5.53 -9.30 -18.12
N PHE A 50 6.70 -9.58 -18.68
CA PHE A 50 7.76 -10.35 -18.05
C PHE A 50 8.27 -9.75 -16.72
N ILE A 51 8.27 -8.42 -16.56
CA ILE A 51 8.80 -7.75 -15.36
C ILE A 51 7.85 -7.95 -14.16
N LEU A 52 6.54 -8.07 -14.39
CA LEU A 52 5.55 -8.37 -13.34
C LEU A 52 5.65 -9.81 -12.81
N ARG A 53 6.47 -10.67 -13.45
CA ARG A 53 6.82 -12.00 -12.93
C ARG A 53 7.91 -11.93 -11.86
N ILE A 54 8.65 -10.82 -11.78
CA ILE A 54 9.74 -10.65 -10.81
C ILE A 54 9.15 -10.38 -9.43
N ARG A 55 9.42 -11.28 -8.48
CA ARG A 55 8.81 -11.23 -7.14
C ARG A 55 9.15 -9.95 -6.36
N SER A 56 10.36 -9.43 -6.53
CA SER A 56 10.79 -8.18 -5.88
C SER A 56 9.98 -6.97 -6.36
N VAL A 57 9.63 -6.89 -7.65
CA VAL A 57 8.79 -5.81 -8.19
C VAL A 57 7.39 -5.89 -7.60
N VAL A 58 6.78 -7.07 -7.59
CA VAL A 58 5.46 -7.31 -6.99
C VAL A 58 5.45 -6.96 -5.49
N ALA A 59 6.52 -7.32 -4.76
CA ALA A 59 6.65 -7.02 -3.34
C ALA A 59 6.74 -5.51 -3.07
N ILE A 60 7.58 -4.78 -3.82
CA ILE A 60 7.72 -3.31 -3.67
C ILE A 60 6.41 -2.61 -4.02
N CYS A 61 5.77 -2.99 -5.13
CA CYS A 61 4.47 -2.47 -5.53
C CYS A 61 3.40 -2.73 -4.46
N GLY A 62 3.37 -3.94 -3.90
CA GLY A 62 2.45 -4.31 -2.82
C GLY A 62 2.68 -3.49 -1.55
N VAL A 63 3.93 -3.28 -1.15
CA VAL A 63 4.28 -2.45 0.02
C VAL A 63 3.90 -0.98 -0.21
N ALA A 64 4.22 -0.43 -1.39
CA ALA A 64 3.84 0.94 -1.74
C ALA A 64 2.31 1.14 -1.74
N GLN A 65 1.58 0.18 -2.29
CA GLN A 65 0.12 0.19 -2.29
C GLN A 65 -0.46 0.04 -0.88
N ALA A 66 0.18 -0.74 0.00
CA ALA A 66 -0.19 -0.88 1.40
C ALA A 66 -0.08 0.46 2.14
N PHE A 67 1.06 1.15 2.02
CA PHE A 67 1.25 2.48 2.61
C PHE A 67 0.23 3.49 2.08
N SER A 68 -0.02 3.48 0.77
CA SER A 68 -1.05 4.34 0.21
C SER A 68 -2.45 4.05 0.77
N SER A 69 -2.86 2.78 0.84
CA SER A 69 -4.17 2.42 1.39
C SER A 69 -4.31 2.85 2.85
N LEU A 70 -3.25 2.67 3.65
CA LEU A 70 -3.22 3.14 5.04
C LEU A 70 -3.40 4.66 5.13
N PHE A 71 -2.73 5.44 4.29
CA PHE A 71 -2.88 6.90 4.28
C PHE A 71 -4.26 7.36 3.80
N VAL A 72 -4.87 6.68 2.83
CA VAL A 72 -6.26 6.95 2.42
C VAL A 72 -7.22 6.67 3.58
N LEU A 73 -7.12 5.53 4.24
CA LEU A 73 -8.00 5.19 5.36
C LEU A 73 -7.79 6.15 6.56
N LEU A 74 -6.54 6.48 6.87
CA LEU A 74 -6.21 7.40 7.95
C LEU A 74 -6.73 8.82 7.66
N SER A 75 -6.61 9.29 6.41
CA SER A 75 -7.16 10.59 6.03
C SER A 75 -8.69 10.64 6.12
N CYS A 76 -9.39 9.56 5.76
CA CYS A 76 -10.84 9.45 5.98
C CYS A 76 -11.21 9.52 7.47
N LEU A 77 -10.46 8.82 8.34
CA LEU A 77 -10.67 8.85 9.78
C LEU A 77 -10.38 10.23 10.38
N LEU A 78 -9.31 10.89 9.95
CA LEU A 78 -8.96 12.24 10.41
C LEU A 78 -9.96 13.29 9.92
N TYR A 79 -10.49 13.11 8.71
CA TYR A 79 -11.58 13.95 8.20
C TYR A 79 -12.82 13.80 9.09
N ALA A 80 -13.24 12.55 9.36
CA ALA A 80 -14.34 12.20 10.28
C ALA A 80 -14.13 12.73 11.71
N ALA A 81 -12.93 12.58 12.27
CA ALA A 81 -12.58 13.08 13.60
C ALA A 81 -12.50 14.60 13.66
N GLY A 82 -12.11 15.23 12.55
CA GLY A 82 -12.03 16.67 12.42
C GLY A 82 -13.37 17.39 12.55
N TRP A 83 -14.51 16.71 12.47
CA TRP A 83 -15.83 17.30 12.74
C TRP A 83 -16.03 17.72 14.21
N ARG A 84 -15.31 17.09 15.15
CA ARG A 84 -15.50 17.34 16.58
C ARG A 84 -15.19 18.79 16.95
N ALA A 85 -16.15 19.45 17.59
CA ALA A 85 -15.99 20.77 18.22
C ALA A 85 -15.45 21.89 17.29
N ASN A 86 -15.65 21.79 15.97
CA ASN A 86 -15.34 22.89 15.05
C ASN A 86 -16.49 23.91 15.07
N PRO A 87 -16.24 25.17 15.47
CA PRO A 87 -17.28 26.20 15.54
C PRO A 87 -17.88 26.50 14.16
N ASP A 88 -17.06 26.46 13.10
CA ASP A 88 -17.52 26.66 11.71
C ASP A 88 -18.50 25.57 11.27
N VAL A 89 -18.28 24.33 11.71
CA VAL A 89 -19.15 23.21 11.36
C VAL A 89 -20.41 23.21 12.21
N ALA A 90 -20.32 23.52 13.50
CA ALA A 90 -21.48 23.68 14.37
C ALA A 90 -22.42 24.81 13.87
N GLN A 91 -21.87 25.87 13.29
CA GLN A 91 -22.65 26.96 12.70
C GLN A 91 -23.44 26.52 11.46
N VAL A 92 -22.91 25.59 10.66
CA VAL A 92 -23.54 25.12 9.40
C VAL A 92 -24.44 23.91 9.63
N CYS A 93 -23.92 22.90 10.33
CA CYS A 93 -24.55 21.59 10.50
C CYS A 93 -25.34 21.46 11.82
N GLY A 94 -25.32 22.50 12.64
CA GLY A 94 -26.01 22.57 13.93
C GLY A 94 -25.12 22.21 15.11
N ASN A 95 -25.51 22.67 16.30
CA ASN A 95 -24.75 22.54 17.54
C ASN A 95 -24.61 21.08 18.05
N ASN A 96 -25.32 20.14 17.42
CA ASN A 96 -25.28 18.70 17.70
C ASN A 96 -24.25 17.95 16.83
N ALA A 97 -23.52 18.65 15.95
CA ALA A 97 -22.47 18.04 15.14
C ALA A 97 -21.29 17.61 16.03
N ASP A 98 -20.96 16.31 15.99
CA ASP A 98 -19.88 15.70 16.76
C ASP A 98 -19.08 14.74 15.87
N ALA A 99 -17.98 14.16 16.38
CA ALA A 99 -17.22 13.16 15.65
C ALA A 99 -18.15 12.03 15.15
N PHE A 100 -18.18 11.79 13.84
CA PHE A 100 -19.07 10.83 13.17
C PHE A 100 -20.58 11.12 13.25
N ASN A 101 -21.01 12.23 13.84
CA ASN A 101 -22.40 12.68 13.86
C ASN A 101 -22.53 14.03 13.13
N LEU A 102 -23.11 14.01 11.93
CA LEU A 102 -23.16 15.19 11.07
C LEU A 102 -24.28 16.19 11.41
N GLY A 103 -25.11 15.91 12.43
CA GLY A 103 -26.25 16.78 12.76
C GLY A 103 -27.23 16.89 11.59
N HIS A 104 -27.42 18.09 11.04
CA HIS A 104 -28.31 18.36 9.91
C HIS A 104 -27.65 18.16 8.53
N CYS A 105 -26.35 17.87 8.48
CA CYS A 105 -25.60 17.72 7.23
C CYS A 105 -25.53 16.26 6.76
N HIS A 106 -25.32 16.07 5.45
CA HIS A 106 -25.07 14.75 4.84
C HIS A 106 -23.69 14.68 4.20
N LEU A 107 -23.09 13.49 4.22
CA LEU A 107 -21.84 13.20 3.53
C LEU A 107 -22.04 13.19 2.01
N GLY A 108 -21.13 13.85 1.29
CA GLY A 108 -21.09 13.78 -0.16
C GLY A 108 -20.54 12.45 -0.68
N TRP A 109 -20.90 12.10 -1.92
CA TRP A 109 -20.45 10.88 -2.61
C TRP A 109 -18.93 10.76 -2.72
N ALA A 110 -18.21 11.89 -2.80
CA ALA A 110 -16.75 11.90 -2.85
C ALA A 110 -16.14 11.14 -1.66
N TYR A 111 -16.65 11.37 -0.45
CA TYR A 111 -16.17 10.68 0.75
C TYR A 111 -16.42 9.17 0.70
N VAL A 112 -17.61 8.76 0.22
CA VAL A 112 -17.97 7.35 0.06
C VAL A 112 -17.05 6.66 -0.94
N LEU A 113 -16.79 7.28 -2.08
CA LEU A 113 -15.90 6.76 -3.12
C LEU A 113 -14.47 6.63 -2.62
N THR A 114 -13.97 7.60 -1.85
CA THR A 114 -12.63 7.53 -1.25
C THR A 114 -12.52 6.37 -0.27
N CYS A 115 -13.50 6.18 0.62
CA CYS A 115 -13.52 5.05 1.55
C CYS A 115 -13.56 3.71 0.81
N ALA A 116 -14.42 3.58 -0.20
CA ALA A 116 -14.52 2.37 -1.02
C ALA A 116 -13.20 2.08 -1.77
N GLY A 117 -12.58 3.10 -2.36
CA GLY A 117 -11.29 2.98 -3.04
C GLY A 117 -10.16 2.58 -2.08
N GLY A 118 -10.10 3.18 -0.89
CA GLY A 118 -9.13 2.82 0.15
C GLY A 118 -9.26 1.36 0.59
N PHE A 119 -10.50 0.89 0.77
CA PHE A 119 -10.80 -0.51 1.11
C PHE A 119 -10.42 -1.48 -0.02
N LEU A 120 -10.77 -1.16 -1.27
CA LEU A 120 -10.37 -1.97 -2.43
C LEU A 120 -8.85 -2.07 -2.54
N CYS A 121 -8.13 -0.97 -2.28
CA CYS A 121 -6.66 -0.97 -2.23
C CYS A 121 -6.12 -1.85 -1.08
N ALA A 122 -6.80 -1.90 0.07
CA ALA A 122 -6.42 -2.77 1.18
C ALA A 122 -6.63 -4.25 0.84
N VAL A 123 -7.78 -4.60 0.24
CA VAL A 123 -8.12 -5.97 -0.15
C VAL A 123 -7.13 -6.51 -1.18
N THR A 124 -6.79 -5.70 -2.18
CA THR A 124 -5.82 -6.07 -3.24
C THR A 124 -4.42 -6.31 -2.69
N VAL A 125 -4.02 -5.68 -1.58
CA VAL A 125 -2.77 -5.98 -0.86
C VAL A 125 -2.90 -7.22 0.02
N ALA A 126 -4.05 -7.42 0.67
CA ALA A 126 -4.25 -8.52 1.59
C ALA A 126 -4.19 -9.88 0.87
N PHE A 127 -4.73 -9.98 -0.35
CA PHE A 127 -4.80 -11.23 -1.09
C PHE A 127 -3.41 -11.85 -1.39
N PRO A 128 -2.42 -11.11 -1.95
CA PRO A 128 -1.04 -11.59 -2.06
C PRO A 128 -0.39 -11.98 -0.73
N VAL A 129 -0.63 -11.23 0.35
CA VAL A 129 -0.03 -11.51 1.67
C VAL A 129 -0.56 -12.83 2.26
N GLN A 130 -1.86 -13.09 2.13
CA GLN A 130 -2.46 -14.33 2.62
C GLN A 130 -2.01 -15.54 1.81
N ILE A 131 -1.81 -15.38 0.49
CA ILE A 131 -1.22 -16.41 -0.37
C ILE A 131 0.25 -16.63 0.00
N ALA A 132 1.03 -15.57 0.21
CA ALA A 132 2.43 -15.68 0.61
C ALA A 132 2.62 -16.39 1.97
N LYS A 133 1.64 -16.31 2.89
CA LYS A 133 1.65 -17.11 4.13
C LYS A 133 1.45 -18.61 3.90
N HIS A 134 0.70 -18.98 2.87
CA HIS A 134 0.48 -20.39 2.50
C HIS A 134 1.62 -20.96 1.64
N PHE A 135 2.34 -20.10 0.92
CA PHE A 135 3.50 -20.47 0.12
C PHE A 135 4.75 -19.77 0.65
N PRO A 136 5.47 -20.35 1.62
CA PRO A 136 6.69 -19.74 2.14
C PRO A 136 7.63 -19.43 0.97
N GLU A 137 8.01 -18.16 0.86
CA GLU A 137 8.99 -17.70 -0.10
C GLU A 137 10.34 -18.32 0.22
N GLU A 138 10.78 -19.28 -0.59
CA GLU A 138 12.17 -19.72 -0.56
C GLU A 138 13.03 -18.52 -0.98
N SER A 139 13.76 -17.95 -0.01
CA SER A 139 14.51 -16.72 -0.25
C SER A 139 15.51 -16.94 -1.38
N PRO A 140 15.76 -15.94 -2.25
CA PRO A 140 16.73 -16.07 -3.34
C PRO A 140 18.14 -16.41 -2.82
N ILE A 141 18.43 -16.07 -1.56
CA ILE A 141 19.67 -16.42 -0.85
C ILE A 141 19.68 -17.91 -0.48
N ALA A 142 18.59 -18.44 0.08
CA ALA A 142 18.46 -19.86 0.42
C ALA A 142 18.50 -20.77 -0.81
N ALA A 143 17.82 -20.38 -1.90
CA ALA A 143 17.88 -21.11 -3.17
C ALA A 143 19.32 -21.11 -3.76
N ALA A 144 20.04 -19.98 -3.66
CA ALA A 144 21.42 -19.88 -4.10
C ALA A 144 22.40 -20.70 -3.23
N GLU A 145 22.12 -20.86 -1.94
CA GLU A 145 22.89 -21.73 -1.03
C GLU A 145 22.63 -23.21 -1.34
N ALA A 146 21.37 -23.60 -1.54
CA ALA A 146 21.01 -24.97 -1.91
C ALA A 146 21.66 -25.42 -3.24
N ALA A 147 21.69 -24.54 -4.24
CA ALA A 147 22.33 -24.81 -5.53
C ALA A 147 23.86 -24.96 -5.42
N ARG A 148 24.51 -24.26 -4.47
CA ARG A 148 25.96 -24.41 -4.19
C ARG A 148 26.25 -25.77 -3.54
N LEU A 149 25.46 -26.14 -2.53
CA LEU A 149 25.59 -27.43 -1.84
C LEU A 149 25.38 -28.63 -2.78
N TYR A 150 24.40 -28.55 -3.70
CA TYR A 150 24.16 -29.60 -4.68
C TYR A 150 25.35 -29.82 -5.62
N ARG A 151 25.96 -28.74 -6.13
CA ARG A 151 27.18 -28.82 -6.96
C ARG A 151 28.36 -29.45 -6.22
N GLN A 152 28.54 -29.12 -4.94
CA GLN A 152 29.59 -29.73 -4.13
C GLN A 152 29.42 -31.25 -3.96
N ARG A 153 28.19 -31.73 -3.71
CA ARG A 153 27.93 -33.18 -3.61
C ARG A 153 28.21 -33.92 -4.92
N GLN A 154 27.86 -33.34 -6.07
CA GLN A 154 28.16 -33.99 -7.35
C GLN A 154 29.66 -34.11 -7.61
N GLN A 155 30.45 -33.09 -7.27
CA GLN A 155 31.91 -33.15 -7.37
C GLN A 155 32.50 -34.23 -6.43
N GLN A 156 31.99 -34.34 -5.21
CA GLN A 156 32.41 -35.39 -4.27
C GLN A 156 32.09 -36.80 -4.79
N GLN A 157 30.90 -37.01 -5.36
CA GLN A 157 30.53 -38.31 -5.93
C GLN A 157 31.41 -38.68 -7.13
N GLN A 158 31.71 -37.72 -8.01
CA GLN A 158 32.62 -37.95 -9.14
C GLN A 158 34.04 -38.29 -8.67
N GLN A 159 34.57 -37.60 -7.66
CA GLN A 159 35.88 -37.92 -7.09
C GLN A 159 35.92 -39.31 -6.46
N GLN A 160 34.85 -39.71 -5.75
CA GLN A 160 34.75 -41.06 -5.18
C GLN A 160 34.70 -42.14 -6.27
N GLN A 161 33.96 -41.93 -7.36
CA GLN A 161 33.92 -42.86 -8.48
C GLN A 161 35.27 -42.99 -9.19
N GLN A 162 35.98 -41.88 -9.42
CA GLN A 162 37.32 -41.91 -10.00
C GLN A 162 38.30 -42.64 -9.10
N GLN A 163 38.25 -42.42 -7.78
CA GLN A 163 39.04 -43.20 -6.84
C GLN A 163 38.73 -44.69 -6.95
N GLN A 164 37.45 -45.09 -6.90
CA GLN A 164 37.07 -46.50 -7.02
C GLN A 164 37.54 -47.13 -8.34
N GLN A 165 37.43 -46.42 -9.46
CA GLN A 165 37.95 -46.91 -10.75
C GLN A 165 39.47 -47.07 -10.74
N SER A 166 40.21 -46.13 -10.15
CA SER A 166 41.67 -46.24 -10.03
C SER A 166 42.11 -47.40 -9.14
N TYR A 167 41.36 -47.69 -8.06
CA TYR A 167 41.59 -48.85 -7.22
C TYR A 167 41.31 -50.16 -7.96
N GLN A 168 40.23 -50.21 -8.77
CA GLN A 168 39.88 -51.41 -9.54
C GLN A 168 40.84 -51.70 -10.70
N TYR A 169 41.50 -50.68 -11.27
CA TYR A 169 42.55 -50.87 -12.28
C TYR A 169 43.92 -51.27 -11.71
N SER A 170 44.12 -51.13 -10.39
CA SER A 170 45.39 -51.47 -9.73
C SER A 170 45.42 -52.88 -9.14
N GLN A 171 44.32 -53.63 -9.21
CA GLN A 171 44.24 -55.07 -8.91
C GLN A 171 44.22 -55.89 -10.20
#